data_AF-A0AA42QDE0-F1
#
_entry.id   AF-A0AA42QDE0-F1
#
_cell.length_a   1.000
_cell.length_b   1.000
_cell.length_c   1.000
_cell.angle_alpha   90.00
_cell.angle_beta   90.00
_cell.angle_gamma   90.00
#
_symmetry.space_group_name_H-M   'P 1'
#
loop_
_entity.id
_entity.type
_entity.pdbx_description
1 polymer ?
#
loop_
_entity_poly.entity_id
_entity_poly.type
_entity_poly.pdbx_seq_one_letter_code
_entity_poly.pdbx_strand_id
1 'polypeptide(L)'
;MKPTEILLRCYMEKKNGYWQAFCIDLSLAVQGDTIEEVKGKLHEQIYDYLNDIFEGEDRPYASQLLNRKAPLYQRAKYHFYKLRHDISGRWDGIKNSFTFQDTLPVKLA
;
A
#
# COMPACT_ATOMS: atom_id res chain seq x y z
N MET A 1 -3.44 -22.48 3.87
CA MET A 1 -4.00 -21.19 3.41
C MET A 1 -4.41 -21.37 1.96
N LYS A 2 -5.66 -21.05 1.58
CA LYS A 2 -6.06 -21.04 0.17
C LYS A 2 -5.39 -19.81 -0.48
N PRO A 3 -4.67 -19.94 -1.61
CA PRO A 3 -3.82 -18.88 -2.16
C PRO A 3 -4.63 -17.89 -3.02
N THR A 4 -5.72 -17.35 -2.47
CA THR A 4 -6.70 -16.56 -3.25
C THR A 4 -6.68 -15.07 -2.94
N GLU A 5 -5.84 -14.60 -2.03
CA GLU A 5 -5.76 -13.17 -1.66
C GLU A 5 -4.29 -12.73 -1.57
N ILE A 6 -3.95 -11.65 -2.28
CA ILE A 6 -2.64 -10.99 -2.16
C ILE A 6 -2.76 -9.96 -1.05
N LEU A 7 -1.98 -10.13 0.03
CA LEU A 7 -1.86 -9.16 1.11
C LEU A 7 -0.76 -8.15 0.79
N LEU A 8 -1.14 -6.93 0.46
CA LEU A 8 -0.21 -5.84 0.17
C LEU A 8 0.03 -4.99 1.41
N ARG A 9 1.30 -4.68 1.66
CA ARG A 9 1.72 -3.86 2.80
C ARG A 9 1.62 -2.39 2.42
N CYS A 10 0.74 -1.69 3.12
CA CYS A 10 0.51 -0.28 2.89
C CYS A 10 0.69 0.53 4.18
N TYR A 11 1.04 1.80 4.01
CA TYR A 11 0.96 2.78 5.09
C TYR A 11 0.47 4.12 4.55
N MET A 12 -0.03 4.95 5.44
CA MET A 12 -0.38 6.33 5.17
C MET A 12 0.24 7.25 6.21
N GLU A 13 0.58 8.46 5.80
CA GLU A 13 1.10 9.52 6.66
C GLU A 13 0.51 10.86 6.26
N LYS A 14 0.27 11.75 7.24
CA LYS A 14 -0.07 13.14 6.98
C LYS A 14 1.22 13.95 6.87
N LYS A 15 1.44 14.58 5.72
CA LYS A 15 2.62 15.39 5.43
C LYS A 15 2.21 16.68 4.70
N ASN A 16 2.69 17.82 5.19
CA ASN A 16 2.43 19.13 4.59
C ASN A 16 0.94 19.45 4.40
N GLY A 17 0.09 19.04 5.35
CA GLY A 17 -1.36 19.27 5.29
C GLY A 17 -2.16 18.17 4.56
N TYR A 18 -1.51 17.32 3.78
CA TYR A 18 -2.16 16.28 2.97
C TYR A 18 -1.92 14.88 3.51
N TRP A 19 -2.85 13.97 3.25
CA TRP A 19 -2.64 12.54 3.45
C TRP A 19 -1.94 11.94 2.24
N GLN A 20 -0.95 11.09 2.50
CA GLN A 20 -0.23 10.32 1.49
C GLN A 20 -0.32 8.86 1.88
N ALA A 21 -0.62 7.97 0.93
CA ALA A 21 -0.56 6.53 1.15
C ALA A 21 0.37 5.87 0.15
N PHE A 22 1.00 4.78 0.61
CA PHE A 22 2.06 4.09 -0.09
C PHE A 22 1.82 2.58 -0.01
N CYS A 23 1.94 1.89 -1.13
CA CYS A 23 2.07 0.44 -1.18
C CYS A 23 3.54 0.08 -1.35
N ILE A 24 4.16 -0.49 -0.32
CA ILE A 24 5.61 -0.75 -0.36
C ILE A 24 5.99 -1.96 -1.22
N ASP A 25 5.02 -2.81 -1.54
CA ASP A 25 5.20 -4.02 -2.35
C ASP A 25 5.18 -3.74 -3.84
N LEU A 26 4.40 -2.73 -4.28
CA LEU A 26 4.25 -2.37 -5.69
C LEU A 26 4.86 -1.00 -6.04
N SER A 27 5.48 -0.32 -5.07
CA SER A 27 6.04 1.02 -5.23
C SER A 27 5.01 2.06 -5.72
N LEU A 28 3.75 1.93 -5.28
CA LEU A 28 2.66 2.84 -5.59
C LEU A 28 2.50 3.89 -4.49
N ALA A 29 2.05 5.09 -4.87
CA ALA A 29 1.83 6.20 -3.96
C ALA A 29 0.71 7.12 -4.46
N VAL A 30 -0.17 7.53 -3.54
CA VAL A 30 -1.28 8.46 -3.80
C VAL A 30 -1.35 9.54 -2.72
N GLN A 31 -1.99 10.65 -3.03
CA GLN A 31 -2.22 11.78 -2.13
C GLN A 31 -3.66 12.30 -2.21
N GLY A 32 -4.13 12.90 -1.12
CA GLY A 32 -5.46 13.50 -0.99
C GLY A 32 -5.63 14.23 0.33
N ASP A 33 -6.84 14.71 0.58
CA ASP A 33 -7.17 15.59 1.70
C ASP A 33 -7.66 14.81 2.92
N THR A 34 -8.19 13.61 2.71
CA THR A 34 -8.75 12.74 3.77
C THR A 34 -8.17 11.34 3.74
N ILE A 35 -8.29 10.61 4.87
CA ILE A 35 -7.81 9.23 4.98
C ILE A 35 -8.58 8.33 4.02
N GLU A 36 -9.90 8.49 3.99
CA GLU A 36 -10.84 7.68 3.21
C GLU A 36 -10.58 7.83 1.72
N GLU A 37 -10.40 9.07 1.26
CA GLU A 37 -10.07 9.38 -0.13
C GLU A 37 -8.75 8.72 -0.55
N VAL A 38 -7.70 8.89 0.24
CA VAL A 38 -6.36 8.37 -0.08
C VAL A 38 -6.33 6.84 -0.03
N LYS A 39 -7.07 6.23 0.89
CA LYS A 39 -7.23 4.78 0.93
C LYS A 39 -7.97 4.26 -0.31
N GLY A 40 -9.06 4.92 -0.71
CA GLY A 40 -9.80 4.59 -1.93
C GLY A 40 -8.95 4.71 -3.18
N LYS A 41 -8.26 5.84 -3.36
CA LYS A 41 -7.33 6.07 -4.46
C LYS A 41 -6.21 5.04 -4.53
N LEU A 42 -5.65 4.62 -3.39
CA LEU A 42 -4.59 3.61 -3.38
C LEU A 42 -5.15 2.26 -3.82
N HIS A 43 -6.33 1.89 -3.33
CA HIS A 43 -6.98 0.64 -3.70
C HIS A 43 -7.29 0.58 -5.21
N GLU A 44 -7.84 1.65 -5.77
CA GLU A 44 -8.10 1.80 -7.22
C GLU A 44 -6.79 1.71 -8.01
N GLN A 45 -5.75 2.45 -7.62
CA GLN A 45 -4.45 2.39 -8.31
C GLN A 45 -3.80 1.01 -8.26
N ILE A 46 -3.94 0.28 -7.14
CA ILE A 46 -3.46 -1.10 -7.04
C ILE A 46 -4.27 -2.00 -7.98
N TYR A 47 -5.60 -1.86 -8.01
CA TYR A 47 -6.46 -2.64 -8.87
C TYR A 47 -6.08 -2.46 -10.34
N ASP A 48 -5.99 -1.20 -10.80
CA ASP A 48 -5.63 -0.88 -12.18
C ASP A 48 -4.23 -1.43 -12.52
N TYR A 49 -3.26 -1.22 -11.64
CA TYR A 49 -1.89 -1.72 -11.82
C TYR A 49 -1.83 -3.25 -11.95
N LEU A 50 -2.59 -3.97 -11.13
CA LEU A 50 -2.65 -5.44 -11.21
C LEU A 50 -3.43 -5.91 -12.44
N ASN A 51 -4.50 -5.21 -12.80
CA ASN A 51 -5.28 -5.51 -14.00
C ASN A 51 -4.43 -5.39 -15.27
N ASP A 52 -3.63 -4.32 -15.38
CA ASP A 52 -2.70 -4.13 -16.50
C ASP A 52 -1.64 -5.25 -16.56
N ILE A 53 -1.17 -5.72 -15.40
CA ILE A 53 -0.21 -6.83 -15.28
C ILE A 53 -0.81 -8.19 -15.65
N PHE A 54 -2.05 -8.47 -15.29
CA PHE A 54 -2.64 -9.80 -15.48
C PHE A 54 -3.38 -9.93 -16.81
N GLU A 55 -4.15 -8.91 -17.17
CA GLU A 55 -5.07 -8.92 -18.32
C GLU A 55 -4.67 -7.93 -19.41
N GLY A 56 -3.86 -6.91 -19.07
CA GLY A 56 -3.48 -5.82 -19.98
C GLY A 56 -2.14 -5.97 -20.70
N GLU A 57 -1.65 -4.83 -21.18
CA GLU A 57 -0.44 -4.71 -22.02
C GLU A 57 0.86 -5.04 -21.28
N ASP A 58 0.84 -4.97 -19.95
CA ASP A 58 1.99 -5.17 -19.07
C ASP A 58 2.23 -6.65 -18.70
N ARG A 59 1.37 -7.56 -19.17
CA ARG A 59 1.50 -9.01 -18.96
C ARG A 59 2.87 -9.59 -19.29
N PRO A 60 3.57 -9.19 -20.39
CA PRO A 60 4.94 -9.66 -20.66
C PRO A 60 5.95 -9.27 -19.58
N TYR A 61 5.67 -8.21 -18.81
CA TYR A 61 6.54 -7.65 -17.78
C TYR A 61 6.06 -7.94 -16.35
N ALA A 62 5.03 -8.79 -16.19
CA ALA A 62 4.40 -9.11 -14.92
C ALA A 62 5.40 -9.46 -13.81
N SER A 63 6.39 -10.30 -14.11
CA SER A 63 7.40 -10.72 -13.13
C SER A 63 8.28 -9.57 -12.63
N GLN A 64 8.58 -8.58 -13.48
CA GLN A 64 9.35 -7.39 -13.11
C GLN A 64 8.48 -6.42 -12.31
N LEU A 65 7.26 -6.18 -12.77
CA LEU A 65 6.34 -5.21 -12.18
C LEU A 65 5.81 -5.64 -10.81
N LEU A 66 5.60 -6.95 -10.60
CA LEU A 66 5.25 -7.50 -9.29
C LEU A 66 6.41 -7.47 -8.28
N ASN A 67 7.66 -7.43 -8.76
CA ASN A 67 8.85 -7.37 -7.90
C ASN A 67 9.39 -5.95 -7.69
N ARG A 68 8.68 -4.93 -8.19
CA ARG A 68 9.07 -3.52 -8.09
C ARG A 68 8.81 -2.98 -6.68
N LYS A 69 9.69 -3.33 -5.75
CA LYS A 69 9.64 -2.85 -4.37
C LYS A 69 9.87 -1.35 -4.30
N ALA A 70 9.19 -0.70 -3.34
CA ALA A 70 9.40 0.71 -3.05
C ALA A 70 10.84 1.01 -2.60
N PRO A 71 11.31 2.26 -2.76
CA PRO A 71 12.60 2.72 -2.23
C PRO A 71 12.81 2.34 -0.76
N LEU A 72 14.06 2.08 -0.37
CA LEU A 72 14.42 1.59 0.96
C LEU A 72 13.88 2.48 2.09
N TYR A 73 13.86 3.80 1.90
CA TYR A 73 13.34 4.71 2.92
C TYR A 73 11.83 4.52 3.18
N GLN A 74 11.02 4.21 2.15
CA GLN A 74 9.58 3.97 2.31
C GLN A 74 9.33 2.66 3.02
N ARG A 75 10.11 1.63 2.68
CA ARG A 75 10.08 0.33 3.36
C ARG A 75 10.48 0.47 4.83
N ALA A 76 11.52 1.26 5.12
CA ALA A 76 11.94 1.55 6.48
C ALA A 76 10.84 2.28 7.27
N LYS A 77 10.17 3.27 6.66
CA LYS A 77 9.00 3.95 7.26
C LYS A 77 7.88 2.98 7.62
N TYR A 78 7.50 2.09 6.70
CA TYR A 78 6.48 1.08 6.97
C TYR A 78 6.84 0.24 8.21
N HIS A 79 8.06 -0.28 8.26
CA HIS A 79 8.51 -1.10 9.37
C HIS A 79 8.62 -0.30 10.68
N PHE A 80 9.02 0.97 10.61
CA PHE A 80 9.02 1.87 11.76
C PHE A 80 7.61 2.12 12.30
N TYR A 81 6.64 2.43 11.45
CA TYR A 81 5.25 2.65 11.87
C TYR A 81 4.62 1.38 12.43
N LYS A 82 4.88 0.23 11.82
CA LYS A 82 4.43 -1.08 12.31
C LYS A 82 5.01 -1.37 13.70
N LEU A 83 6.33 -1.24 13.85
CA LEU A 83 7.02 -1.49 15.13
C LEU A 83 6.56 -0.53 16.23
N ARG A 84 6.36 0.76 15.90
CA ARG A 84 5.82 1.74 16.84
C ARG A 84 4.46 1.27 17.35
N HIS A 85 3.56 0.89 16.44
CA HIS A 85 2.21 0.43 16.78
C HIS A 85 2.20 -0.82 17.68
N ASP A 86 3.11 -1.77 17.41
CA ASP A 86 3.19 -3.03 18.16
C ASP A 86 3.77 -2.84 19.58
N ILE A 87 4.68 -1.88 19.77
CA ILE A 87 5.31 -1.57 21.06
C ILE A 87 4.43 -0.62 21.90
N SER A 88 3.72 0.31 21.26
CA SER A 88 2.88 1.29 21.93
C SER A 88 1.44 0.80 22.09
N GLY A 89 1.20 -0.21 22.93
CA GLY A 89 -0.16 -0.68 23.24
C GLY A 89 -1.09 0.37 23.88
N ARG A 90 -0.66 1.63 24.03
CA ARG A 90 -1.43 2.69 24.72
C ARG A 90 -0.94 4.14 24.52
N TRP A 91 -0.10 4.41 23.52
CA TRP A 91 0.47 5.75 23.33
C TRP A 91 0.16 6.27 21.91
N ASP A 92 -0.82 7.17 21.79
CA ASP A 92 -0.78 8.40 20.99
C ASP A 92 -2.19 8.90 20.66
N GLY A 93 -2.57 10.00 21.31
CA GLY A 93 -3.54 10.92 20.76
C GLY A 93 -2.95 11.57 19.51
N ILE A 94 -3.74 11.60 18.43
CA ILE A 94 -3.43 12.19 17.12
C ILE A 94 -2.46 11.34 16.29
N LYS A 95 -2.94 10.21 15.76
CA LYS A 95 -2.20 9.39 14.79
C LYS A 95 -2.11 10.12 13.44
N ASN A 96 -0.96 10.71 13.14
CA ASN A 96 -0.61 11.25 11.82
C ASN A 96 -0.12 10.16 10.84
N SER A 97 -0.15 8.88 11.23
CA SER A 97 0.31 7.77 10.39
C SER A 97 -0.37 6.45 10.78
N PHE A 98 -0.67 5.61 9.78
CA PHE A 98 -1.32 4.32 9.96
C PHE A 98 -0.73 3.29 9.00
N THR A 99 -0.56 2.06 9.47
CA THR A 99 -0.26 0.91 8.59
C THR A 99 -1.54 0.13 8.36
N PHE A 100 -1.75 -0.35 7.14
CA PHE A 100 -2.86 -1.24 6.81
C PHE A 100 -2.39 -2.29 5.81
N GLN A 101 -3.15 -3.38 5.73
CA GLN A 101 -2.99 -4.35 4.66
C GLN A 101 -4.13 -4.12 3.68
N ASP A 102 -3.80 -3.99 2.41
CA ASP A 102 -4.79 -4.03 1.35
C ASP A 102 -4.88 -5.48 0.85
N THR A 103 -6.08 -5.90 0.49
CA THR A 103 -6.36 -7.26 0.05
C THR A 103 -7.04 -7.20 -1.30
N LEU A 104 -6.44 -7.84 -2.31
CA LEU A 104 -7.13 -8.07 -3.56
C LEU A 104 -7.43 -9.56 -3.76
N PRO A 105 -8.64 -9.89 -4.23
CA PRO A 105 -8.95 -11.24 -4.67
C PRO A 105 -8.13 -11.56 -5.92
N VAL A 106 -7.45 -12.72 -5.91
CA VAL A 106 -6.59 -13.20 -7.00
C VAL A 106 -7.38 -13.61 -8.25
N LYS A 107 -8.72 -13.61 -8.19
CA LYS A 107 -9.61 -13.94 -9.32
C LYS A 107 -9.69 -12.85 -10.41
N LEU A 108 -8.62 -12.08 -10.60
CA LEU A 108 -8.38 -11.24 -11.79
C LEU A 108 -7.67 -12.06 -12.88
N ALA A 109 -7.99 -13.35 -12.97
CA ALA A 109 -7.38 -14.35 -13.86
C ALA A 109 -8.40 -15.44 -14.20
#